data_AF-A0A961Z5M2-F1
#
_entry.id   AF-A0A961Z5M2-F1
#
_cell.length_a   1.000
_cell.length_b   1.000
_cell.length_c   1.000
_cell.angle_alpha   90.00
_cell.angle_beta   90.00
_cell.angle_gamma   90.00
#
_symmetry.space_group_name_H-M   'P 1'
#
loop_
_entity.id
_entity.type
_entity.pdbx_description
1 polymer ?
#
loop_
_entity_poly.entity_id
_entity_poly.type
_entity_poly.pdbx_seq_one_letter_code
_entity_poly.pdbx_strand_id
1 'polypeptide(L)' 'MARLIDIADVLRSKNAGALLVTLDLIFEDEERYKKVRDSGVITPALIAERYGISQNEVSIIPYDVAYAI' A
#
# COMPACT_ATOMS: atom_id res chain seq x y z
N MET A 1 -3.43 -18.20 2.50
CA MET A 1 -2.68 -16.92 2.52
C MET A 1 -3.70 -15.80 2.55
N ALA A 2 -3.51 -14.80 3.41
CA ALA A 2 -4.40 -13.63 3.42
C ALA A 2 -4.03 -12.68 2.26
N ARG A 3 -5.02 -12.14 1.55
CA ARG A 3 -4.81 -11.17 0.46
C ARG A 3 -5.17 -9.78 0.97
N LEU A 4 -4.52 -8.75 0.44
CA LEU A 4 -4.82 -7.35 0.83
C LEU A 4 -6.29 -6.99 0.56
N ILE A 5 -6.88 -7.48 -0.53
CA ILE A 5 -8.29 -7.25 -0.87
C ILE A 5 -9.28 -7.87 0.15
N ASP A 6 -8.83 -8.83 0.95
CA ASP A 6 -9.68 -9.46 1.99
C ASP A 6 -9.57 -8.73 3.33
N ILE A 7 -8.62 -7.80 3.48
CA ILE A 7 -8.31 -7.10 4.75
C ILE A 7 -8.61 -5.60 4.63
N ALA A 8 -8.27 -5.00 3.50
CA ALA A 8 -8.48 -3.58 3.23
C ALA A 8 -9.91 -3.35 2.75
N ASP A 9 -10.56 -2.33 3.32
CA ASP A 9 -11.91 -1.92 2.96
C ASP A 9 -11.92 -1.16 1.63
N VAL A 10 -10.82 -0.45 1.33
CA VAL A 10 -10.55 0.10 0.00
C VAL A 10 -9.16 -0.33 -0.45
N LEU A 11 -9.10 -0.97 -1.63
CA LEU A 11 -7.87 -1.19 -2.38
C LEU A 11 -8.09 -0.68 -3.80
N ARG A 12 -7.41 0.41 -4.16
CA ARG A 12 -7.57 1.03 -5.49
C ARG A 12 -6.24 1.50 -6.07
N SER A 13 -6.11 1.41 -7.38
CA SER A 13 -5.08 2.12 -8.14
C SER A 13 -5.64 3.41 -8.72
N LYS A 14 -4.84 4.46 -8.77
CA LYS A 14 -5.15 5.67 -9.53
C LYS A 14 -3.94 6.16 -10.33
N ASN A 15 -4.22 6.71 -11.49
CA ASN A 15 -3.23 7.48 -12.23
C ASN A 15 -3.04 8.83 -11.52
N ALA A 16 -1.85 9.09 -10.99
CA ALA A 16 -1.52 10.26 -10.16
C ALA A 16 -0.67 11.28 -10.92
N GLY A 17 -1.04 11.53 -12.18
CA GLY A 17 -0.38 12.49 -13.06
C GLY A 17 0.22 11.82 -14.29
N ALA A 18 1.26 12.43 -14.88
CA ALA A 18 1.89 11.90 -16.08
C ALA A 18 2.90 10.77 -15.79
N LEU A 19 3.47 10.75 -14.57
CA LEU A 19 4.65 9.93 -14.25
C LEU A 19 4.44 8.97 -13.07
N LEU A 20 3.31 9.06 -12.37
CA LEU A 20 3.07 8.34 -11.13
C LEU A 20 1.76 7.57 -11.19
N VAL A 21 1.82 6.32 -10.72
CA VAL A 21 0.65 5.53 -10.34
C VAL A 21 0.72 5.36 -8.83
N THR A 22 -0.43 5.38 -8.19
CA THR A 22 -0.54 5.17 -6.74
C THR A 22 -1.53 4.06 -6.45
N LEU A 23 -1.28 3.36 -5.35
CA LEU A 23 -2.16 2.35 -4.78
C LEU A 23 -2.57 2.87 -3.40
N ASP A 24 -3.86 3.06 -3.17
CA ASP A 24 -4.38 3.47 -1.87
C ASP A 24 -4.94 2.23 -1.17
N LEU A 25 -4.48 1.96 0.05
CA LEU A 25 -5.06 1.01 1.00
C LEU A 25 -5.75 1.79 2.12
N ILE A 26 -7.03 1.57 2.36
CA ILE A 26 -7.78 2.22 3.46
C ILE A 26 -8.48 1.15 4.29
N PHE A 27 -8.47 1.33 5.60
CA PHE A 27 -9.05 0.42 6.58
C PHE A 27 -10.10 1.15 7.43
N GLU A 28 -11.16 0.45 7.85
CA GLU A 28 -12.20 0.98 8.74
C GLU A 28 -11.71 1.12 10.19
N ASP A 29 -10.76 0.27 10.61
CA ASP A 29 -10.28 0.21 11.98
C ASP A 29 -8.74 0.25 12.09
N GLU A 30 -8.28 0.77 13.23
CA GLU A 30 -6.85 0.95 13.51
C GLU A 30 -6.11 -0.39 13.63
N GLU A 31 -6.78 -1.45 14.11
CA GLU A 31 -6.16 -2.75 14.34
C GLU A 31 -5.72 -3.39 13.02
N ARG A 32 -6.61 -3.42 12.02
CA ARG A 32 -6.31 -3.91 10.66
C ARG A 32 -5.24 -3.08 9.99
N TYR A 33 -5.33 -1.76 10.11
CA TYR A 33 -4.34 -0.84 9.58
C TYR A 33 -2.94 -1.12 10.15
N LYS A 34 -2.81 -1.11 11.49
CA LYS A 34 -1.54 -1.38 12.18
C LYS A 34 -1.02 -2.76 11.82
N LYS A 35 -1.88 -3.78 11.78
CA LYS A 35 -1.50 -5.13 11.37
C LYS A 35 -0.86 -5.17 9.99
N VAL A 36 -1.42 -4.48 9.00
CA VAL A 36 -0.85 -4.44 7.64
C VAL A 36 0.41 -3.59 7.59
N ARG A 37 0.38 -2.38 8.15
CA ARG A 37 1.52 -1.45 8.21
C ARG A 37 2.75 -2.09 8.86
N ASP A 38 2.55 -2.78 9.99
CA ASP A 38 3.62 -3.36 10.80
C ASP A 38 4.00 -4.78 10.37
N SER A 39 3.30 -5.36 9.39
CA SER A 39 3.57 -6.72 8.91
C SER A 39 4.95 -6.88 8.27
N GLY A 40 5.56 -5.79 7.80
CA GLY A 40 6.80 -5.82 7.02
C GLY A 40 6.68 -6.48 5.65
N VAL A 41 5.47 -6.86 5.22
CA VAL A 41 5.24 -7.52 3.93
C VAL A 41 5.24 -6.50 2.79
N ILE A 42 4.64 -5.33 2.98
CA ILE A 42 4.62 -4.26 1.98
C ILE A 42 5.95 -3.50 2.07
N THR A 43 6.82 -3.74 1.09
CA THR A 43 8.15 -3.11 1.02
C THR A 43 8.40 -2.53 -0.37
N PRO A 44 9.26 -1.50 -0.50
CA PRO A 44 9.59 -0.93 -1.80
C PRO A 44 10.13 -1.98 -2.78
N ALA A 45 10.95 -2.91 -2.29
CA ALA A 45 11.51 -4.01 -3.08
C ALA A 45 10.43 -4.95 -3.64
N LEU A 46 9.45 -5.36 -2.82
CA LEU A 46 8.37 -6.24 -3.26
C LEU A 46 7.53 -5.59 -4.37
N ILE A 47 7.16 -4.32 -4.20
CA ILE A 47 6.37 -3.58 -5.19
C ILE A 47 7.19 -3.38 -6.47
N ALA A 48 8.45 -2.96 -6.34
CA ALA A 48 9.34 -2.75 -7.47
C ALA A 48 9.52 -4.01 -8.33
N GLU A 49 9.70 -5.18 -7.71
CA GLU A 49 9.77 -6.47 -8.40
C GLU A 49 8.50 -6.76 -9.22
N ARG A 50 7.32 -6.48 -8.65
CA ARG A 50 6.02 -6.73 -9.32
C ARG A 50 5.77 -5.79 -10.50
N TYR A 51 6.27 -4.56 -10.43
CA TYR A 51 6.11 -3.55 -11.47
C TYR A 51 7.28 -3.47 -12.45
N GLY A 52 8.39 -4.19 -12.19
CA GLY A 52 9.57 -4.19 -13.07
C GLY A 52 10.34 -2.87 -13.05
N ILE A 53 10.35 -2.16 -11.92
CA ILE A 53 10.99 -0.85 -11.74
C ILE A 53 12.06 -0.90 -10.64
N SER A 54 12.79 0.19 -10.40
CA SER A 54 13.73 0.29 -9.28
C SER A 54 13.00 0.50 -7.96
N GLN A 55 13.50 -0.10 -6.87
CA GLN A 55 12.97 0.17 -5.51
C GLN A 55 13.06 1.65 -5.10
N ASN A 56 13.98 2.40 -5.70
CA ASN A 56 14.13 3.84 -5.45
C ASN A 56 13.00 4.66 -6.10
N GLU A 57 12.19 4.05 -6.96
CA GLU A 57 11.01 4.66 -7.60
C GLU A 57 9.72 4.36 -6.82
N VAL A 58 9.80 3.61 -5.71
CA VAL A 58 8.65 3.24 -4.89
C VAL A 58 8.70 3.97 -3.55
N SER A 59 7.64 4.70 -3.24
CA SER A 59 7.41 5.32 -1.94
C SER A 59 6.20 4.67 -1.27
N ILE A 60 6.35 4.28 -0.01
CA ILE A 60 5.26 3.78 0.84
C ILE A 60 5.04 4.83 1.93
N ILE A 61 3.81 5.31 2.08
CA ILE A 61 3.51 6.45 2.93
C ILE A 61 2.38 6.08 3.90
N PRO A 62 2.70 5.58 5.11
CA PRO A 62 1.69 5.38 6.13
C PRO A 62 1.06 6.73 6.52
N TYR A 63 -0.27 6.79 6.50
CA TYR A 63 -1.06 7.93 6.92
C TYR A 63 -1.98 7.53 8.08
N ASP A 64 -1.40 7.52 9.29
CA ASP A 64 -2.02 6.96 10.50
C ASP A 64 -3.40 7.56 10.81
N VAL A 65 -3.57 8.87 10.61
CA VAL A 65 -4.81 9.60 10.97
C VAL A 65 -6.02 9.12 10.17
N ALA A 66 -5.82 8.60 8.96
CA ALA A 66 -6.90 8.08 8.12
C ALA A 66 -6.88 6.55 7.97
N TYR A 67 -6.05 5.85 8.75
CA TYR A 67 -5.86 4.42 8.63
C TYR A 67 -5.59 4.02 7.17
N ALA A 68 -4.61 4.69 6.54
CA ALA A 68 -4.29 4.51 5.13
C ALA A 68 -2.79 4.29 4.88
N ILE A 69 -2.48 3.58 3.80
CA ILE A 69 -1.12 3.35 3.27
C ILE A 69 -1.10 3.72 1.78
#